data_AF-A0AA39QAL1-F1
#
_entry.id   AF-A0AA39QAL1-F1
#
_cell.length_a   1.000
_cell.length_b   1.000
_cell.length_c   1.000
_cell.angle_alpha   90.00
_cell.angle_beta   90.00
_cell.angle_gamma   90.00
#
_symmetry.space_group_name_H-M   'P 1'
#
loop_
_entity.id
_entity.type
_entity.pdbx_description
1 polymer ?
#
loop_
_entity_poly.entity_id
_entity_poly.type
_entity_poly.pdbx_seq_one_letter_code
_entity_poly.pdbx_strand_id
1 'polypeptide(L)'
;MDLQEPTPTLDTKRESHGRPEEASDDEDEEDSSSGYSTNVEDPTPLWVTLTSLTETGQDEWTIPVLKQRSYTWIEAISSALADTLCTDLGIHGVLKELNTALGTSYNLDSVISILDPYIAQNVDFGTAYAYLRPYWDDIPNMAHRLRTREVEDMEMRRNALTDGWIAHRDVDPRRVWDLHANRVVPYWVLGSEPWGISHAWVDERDCINVMMPINGCEWPMPMPKGANLDLIRIEMLNWGAEYAWLDVLCLR
;
A
#
# COMPACT_ATOMS: atom_id res chain seq x y z
N MET A 1 3.11 -63.97 5.86
CA MET A 1 4.38 -64.37 6.50
C MET A 1 5.03 -63.08 6.95
N ASP A 2 4.37 -62.34 7.83
CA ASP A 2 4.45 -62.42 9.31
C ASP A 2 5.60 -61.50 9.78
N LEU A 3 5.32 -60.23 10.09
CA LEU A 3 4.92 -59.71 11.42
C LEU A 3 5.87 -60.14 12.55
N GLN A 4 6.59 -59.20 13.16
CA GLN A 4 6.57 -59.01 14.63
C GLN A 4 7.24 -57.68 15.04
N GLU A 5 6.48 -56.85 15.75
CA GLU A 5 6.96 -55.80 16.67
C GLU A 5 7.62 -56.40 17.92
N PRO A 6 8.19 -55.56 18.80
CA PRO A 6 7.76 -55.68 20.20
C PRO A 6 7.58 -54.34 20.95
N THR A 7 6.42 -54.19 21.58
CA THR A 7 6.23 -53.65 22.96
C THR A 7 5.30 -54.64 23.66
N PRO A 8 5.25 -54.83 25.02
CA PRO A 8 5.06 -53.76 26.00
C PRO A 8 5.67 -54.02 27.41
N THR A 9 5.65 -53.04 28.32
CA THR A 9 5.11 -53.23 29.68
C THR A 9 4.74 -51.89 30.34
N LEU A 10 3.45 -51.76 30.67
CA LEU A 10 2.93 -50.84 31.69
C LEU A 10 3.38 -51.31 33.07
N ASP A 11 3.60 -50.38 34.00
CA ASP A 11 3.01 -50.56 35.31
C ASP A 11 2.55 -49.25 35.95
N THR A 12 1.44 -49.38 36.64
CA THR A 12 0.53 -48.34 37.10
C THR A 12 0.72 -48.16 38.61
N LYS A 13 0.76 -46.92 39.12
CA LYS A 13 0.17 -46.68 40.45
C LYS A 13 -0.36 -45.26 40.63
N ARG A 14 -1.67 -45.27 40.86
CA ARG A 14 -2.62 -44.24 41.26
C ARG A 14 -2.47 -44.03 42.77
N GLU A 15 -2.50 -42.79 43.26
CA GLU A 15 -3.27 -42.47 44.47
C GLU A 15 -3.46 -40.94 44.63
N SER A 16 -4.71 -40.63 44.96
CA SER A 16 -5.35 -39.35 45.18
C SER A 16 -5.20 -38.88 46.64
N HIS A 17 -5.88 -37.78 46.96
CA HIS A 17 -6.30 -37.23 48.28
C HIS A 17 -5.66 -35.85 48.48
N GLY A 18 -6.34 -34.75 48.81
CA GLY A 18 -7.72 -34.48 49.19
C GLY A 18 -7.73 -33.04 49.71
N ARG A 19 -8.79 -32.27 49.41
CA ARG A 19 -9.03 -30.92 49.95
C ARG A 19 -9.37 -31.02 51.45
N PRO A 20 -9.20 -29.94 52.23
CA PRO A 20 -10.42 -29.23 52.64
C PRO A 20 -10.30 -27.70 52.62
N GLU A 21 -11.50 -27.09 52.56
CA GLU A 21 -11.83 -25.67 52.71
C GLU A 21 -11.76 -25.22 54.19
N GLU A 22 -11.64 -23.91 54.44
CA GLU A 22 -12.46 -23.03 55.32
C GLU A 22 -11.87 -21.59 55.18
N ALA A 23 -12.65 -20.58 54.74
CA ALA A 23 -13.34 -19.54 55.52
C ALA A 23 -12.38 -18.65 56.34
N SER A 24 -12.45 -17.32 56.44
CA SER A 24 -13.33 -16.22 56.02
C SER A 24 -12.54 -14.91 56.27
N ASP A 25 -12.96 -13.78 55.69
CA ASP A 25 -13.20 -12.49 56.37
C ASP A 25 -13.13 -11.31 55.39
N ASP A 26 -14.26 -10.60 55.33
CA ASP A 26 -14.52 -9.36 54.60
C ASP A 26 -13.80 -8.17 55.24
N GLU A 27 -13.16 -7.30 54.44
CA GLU A 27 -13.09 -5.86 54.74
C GLU A 27 -13.20 -5.06 53.42
N ASP A 28 -14.24 -4.24 53.37
CA ASP A 28 -14.55 -3.24 52.35
C ASP A 28 -13.51 -2.11 52.35
N GLU A 29 -12.91 -1.81 51.20
CA GLU A 29 -12.43 -0.45 50.93
C GLU A 29 -12.97 0.04 49.58
N GLU A 30 -13.95 0.93 49.68
CA GLU A 30 -14.41 1.78 48.58
C GLU A 30 -13.29 2.77 48.21
N ASP A 31 -12.53 2.49 47.15
CA ASP A 31 -11.69 3.52 46.55
C ASP A 31 -12.49 4.28 45.48
N SER A 32 -12.55 5.59 45.71
CA SER A 32 -13.42 6.53 45.03
C SER A 32 -13.03 6.67 43.56
N SER A 33 -13.88 6.14 42.68
CA SER A 33 -13.87 6.44 41.24
C SER A 33 -14.23 7.91 41.00
N SER A 34 -13.27 8.83 41.15
CA SER A 34 -13.37 10.16 40.58
C SER A 34 -13.12 10.05 39.07
N GLY A 35 -14.21 9.97 38.31
CA GLY A 35 -14.18 9.97 36.86
C GLY A 35 -13.59 11.26 36.32
N TYR A 36 -12.36 11.18 35.83
CA TYR A 36 -11.89 12.02 34.74
C TYR A 36 -12.06 11.18 33.47
N SER A 37 -13.26 11.21 32.88
CA SER A 37 -13.39 10.94 31.45
C SER A 37 -12.62 12.04 30.74
N THR A 38 -11.34 11.79 30.49
CA THR A 38 -10.67 12.43 29.37
C THR A 38 -11.45 11.95 28.15
N ASN A 39 -12.30 12.83 27.61
CA ASN A 39 -12.79 12.69 26.25
C ASN A 39 -11.55 12.78 25.36
N VAL A 40 -10.81 11.68 25.24
CA VAL A 40 -9.99 11.44 24.08
C VAL A 40 -11.03 11.25 22.99
N GLU A 41 -11.33 12.33 22.27
CA GLU A 41 -12.00 12.20 20.99
C GLU A 41 -11.19 11.17 20.22
N ASP A 42 -11.76 9.98 19.99
CA ASP A 42 -11.17 9.02 19.07
C ASP A 42 -10.89 9.80 17.79
N PRO A 43 -9.63 9.85 17.32
CA PRO A 43 -9.29 10.66 16.16
C PRO A 43 -10.19 10.19 15.02
N THR A 44 -11.03 11.10 14.53
CA THR A 44 -11.90 10.84 13.39
C THR A 44 -11.01 10.29 12.26
N PRO A 45 -11.35 9.12 11.70
CA PRO A 45 -10.56 8.56 10.62
C PRO A 45 -10.46 9.59 9.48
N LEU A 46 -9.24 9.96 9.10
CA LEU A 46 -8.98 10.84 7.96
C LEU A 46 -9.26 10.07 6.66
N TRP A 47 -10.54 9.94 6.32
CA TRP A 47 -10.96 9.35 5.05
C TRP A 47 -10.72 10.34 3.91
N VAL A 48 -9.96 9.92 2.91
CA VAL A 48 -9.86 10.62 1.64
C VAL A 48 -10.98 10.14 0.73
N THR A 49 -11.60 11.07 -0.01
CA THR A 49 -12.61 10.74 -1.01
C THR A 49 -12.09 11.11 -2.39
N LEU A 50 -12.01 10.11 -3.27
CA LEU A 50 -11.78 10.27 -4.70
C LEU A 50 -13.13 10.18 -5.40
N THR A 51 -13.42 11.08 -6.35
CA THR A 51 -14.63 10.97 -7.17
C THR A 51 -14.31 11.11 -8.65
N SER A 52 -15.18 10.58 -9.51
CA SER A 52 -15.03 10.76 -10.95
C SER A 52 -14.98 12.24 -11.34
N LEU A 53 -15.66 13.11 -10.59
CA LEU A 53 -15.65 14.55 -10.85
C LEU A 53 -14.28 15.17 -10.57
N THR A 54 -13.66 14.86 -9.42
CA THR A 54 -12.34 15.43 -9.08
C THR A 54 -11.21 14.81 -9.91
N GLU A 55 -11.31 13.52 -10.23
CA GLU A 55 -10.25 12.80 -10.93
C GLU A 55 -10.35 12.95 -12.46
N THR A 56 -11.55 13.11 -13.02
CA THR A 56 -11.77 13.13 -14.49
C THR A 56 -12.57 14.31 -15.02
N GLY A 57 -13.18 15.12 -14.13
CA GLY A 57 -14.11 16.18 -14.50
C GLY A 57 -15.51 15.69 -14.89
N GLN A 58 -15.78 14.38 -14.80
CA GLN A 58 -17.08 13.79 -15.14
C GLN A 58 -17.95 13.63 -13.91
N ASP A 59 -19.18 14.15 -13.97
CA ASP A 59 -20.18 14.01 -12.90
C ASP A 59 -20.47 12.52 -12.62
N GLU A 60 -20.50 12.17 -11.34
CA GLU A 60 -20.64 10.80 -10.85
C GLU A 60 -21.90 10.12 -11.38
N TRP A 61 -22.99 10.86 -11.59
CA TRP A 61 -24.24 10.31 -12.11
C TRP A 61 -24.16 9.91 -13.57
N THR A 62 -23.22 10.47 -14.32
CA THR A 62 -22.99 10.13 -15.74
C THR A 62 -22.18 8.84 -15.90
N ILE A 63 -21.47 8.41 -14.86
CA ILE A 63 -20.69 7.17 -14.87
C ILE A 63 -21.62 5.96 -14.69
N PRO A 64 -21.70 5.05 -15.69
CA PRO A 64 -22.59 3.89 -15.61
C PRO A 64 -22.17 2.88 -14.55
N VAL A 65 -20.86 2.73 -14.32
CA VAL A 65 -20.29 1.77 -13.37
C VAL A 65 -20.25 2.40 -11.97
N LEU A 66 -21.08 1.91 -11.06
CA LEU A 66 -21.20 2.47 -9.70
C LEU A 66 -19.87 2.52 -8.94
N LYS A 67 -19.03 1.49 -9.08
CA LYS A 67 -17.72 1.42 -8.43
C LYS A 67 -16.68 2.37 -9.02
N GLN A 68 -16.96 3.05 -10.13
CA GLN A 68 -16.08 4.07 -10.72
C GLN A 68 -16.46 5.50 -10.29
N ARG A 69 -17.57 5.67 -9.56
CA ARG A 69 -18.11 7.00 -9.20
C ARG A 69 -17.32 7.66 -8.09
N SER A 70 -17.04 6.90 -7.03
CA SER A 70 -16.33 7.41 -5.86
C SER A 70 -15.68 6.29 -5.08
N TYR A 71 -14.62 6.63 -4.37
CA TYR A 71 -13.95 5.79 -3.40
C TYR A 71 -13.68 6.63 -2.15
N THR A 72 -14.00 6.10 -0.97
CA THR A 72 -13.76 6.78 0.30
C THR A 72 -13.03 5.83 1.24
N TRP A 73 -11.75 6.08 1.47
CA TRP A 73 -10.94 5.32 2.41
C TRP A 73 -9.66 6.07 2.80
N ILE A 74 -8.83 5.45 3.62
CA ILE A 74 -7.53 5.98 4.03
C ILE A 74 -6.46 5.72 2.98
N GLU A 75 -5.38 6.52 3.03
CA GLU A 75 -4.12 6.32 2.29
C GLU A 75 -4.14 6.44 0.76
N ALA A 76 -5.28 6.69 0.11
CA ALA A 76 -5.30 7.05 -1.30
C ALA A 76 -5.22 8.57 -1.47
N ILE A 77 -4.40 9.05 -2.41
CA ILE A 77 -4.28 10.49 -2.72
C ILE A 77 -4.96 10.82 -4.06
N SER A 78 -5.43 12.06 -4.25
CA SER A 78 -6.01 12.46 -5.54
C SER A 78 -4.95 12.49 -6.64
N SER A 79 -5.36 12.30 -7.90
CA SER A 79 -4.44 12.45 -9.04
C SER A 79 -3.82 13.84 -9.08
N ALA A 80 -4.59 14.89 -8.77
CA ALA A 80 -4.06 16.26 -8.70
C ALA A 80 -2.96 16.43 -7.65
N LEU A 81 -3.11 15.82 -6.46
CA LEU A 81 -2.06 15.87 -5.44
C LEU A 81 -0.85 15.04 -5.88
N ALA A 82 -1.07 13.83 -6.40
CA ALA A 82 -0.01 12.98 -6.91
C ALA A 82 0.83 13.72 -7.96
N ASP A 83 0.20 14.46 -8.87
CA ASP A 83 0.82 15.20 -9.97
C ASP A 83 1.53 16.49 -9.54
N THR A 84 1.38 16.91 -8.29
CA THR A 84 2.04 18.12 -7.78
C THR A 84 3.51 17.84 -7.50
N LEU A 85 4.42 18.70 -7.98
CA LEU A 85 5.85 18.57 -7.68
C LEU A 85 6.14 18.78 -6.20
N CYS A 86 7.05 17.99 -5.62
CA CYS A 86 7.49 18.18 -4.24
C CYS A 86 8.10 19.56 -4.01
N THR A 87 8.72 20.18 -5.03
CA THR A 87 9.25 21.55 -4.93
C THR A 87 8.16 22.60 -4.83
N ASP A 88 7.01 22.39 -5.46
CA ASP A 88 5.90 23.33 -5.47
C ASP A 88 5.19 23.35 -4.10
N LEU A 89 5.12 22.19 -3.46
CA LEU A 89 4.65 22.05 -2.07
C LEU A 89 5.68 22.60 -1.06
N GLY A 90 6.97 22.45 -1.37
CA GLY A 90 8.06 22.65 -0.43
C GLY A 90 8.06 21.62 0.70
N ILE A 91 9.12 21.59 1.51
CA ILE A 91 9.30 20.51 2.50
C ILE A 91 8.20 20.44 3.56
N HIS A 92 7.72 21.60 4.01
CA HIS A 92 6.60 21.68 4.96
C HIS A 92 5.29 21.24 4.32
N GLY A 93 5.05 21.56 3.05
CA GLY A 93 3.87 21.12 2.31
C GLY A 93 3.87 19.61 2.12
N VAL A 94 4.99 19.04 1.66
CA VAL A 94 5.14 17.58 1.50
C VAL A 94 4.86 16.85 2.82
N LEU A 95 5.45 17.29 3.93
CA LEU A 95 5.18 16.68 5.24
C LEU A 95 3.71 16.80 5.67
N LYS A 96 3.10 17.97 5.44
CA LYS A 96 1.69 18.19 5.77
C LYS A 96 0.78 17.24 5.00
N GLU A 97 1.01 17.07 3.70
CA GLU A 97 0.21 16.18 2.85
C GLU A 97 0.44 14.70 3.23
N LEU A 98 1.68 14.30 3.53
CA LEU A 98 1.98 12.95 4.05
C LEU A 98 1.27 12.66 5.37
N ASN A 99 1.38 13.57 6.34
CA ASN A 99 0.69 13.45 7.63
C ASN A 99 -0.83 13.38 7.47
N THR A 100 -1.38 14.16 6.54
CA THR A 100 -2.82 14.16 6.26
C THR A 100 -3.27 12.86 5.62
N ALA A 101 -2.56 12.39 4.58
CA ALA A 101 -2.91 11.18 3.84
C ALA A 101 -2.72 9.90 4.65
N LEU A 102 -1.76 9.88 5.58
CA LEU A 102 -1.41 8.70 6.39
C LEU A 102 -1.93 8.78 7.83
N GLY A 103 -2.66 9.85 8.19
CA GLY A 103 -3.19 10.03 9.54
C GLY A 103 -2.11 10.16 10.62
N THR A 104 -0.93 10.69 10.28
CA THR A 104 0.20 10.86 11.21
C THR A 104 0.41 12.32 11.60
N SER A 105 1.29 12.55 12.58
CA SER A 105 1.61 13.89 13.11
C SER A 105 3.11 14.08 13.32
N TYR A 106 3.93 13.55 12.40
CA TYR A 106 5.39 13.69 12.48
C TYR A 106 5.83 15.14 12.35
N ASN A 107 6.88 15.48 13.10
CA ASN A 107 7.56 16.77 13.00
C ASN A 107 8.65 16.71 11.94
N LEU A 108 8.96 17.86 11.33
CA LEU A 108 9.94 17.95 10.25
C LEU A 108 11.32 17.45 10.69
N ASP A 109 11.76 17.80 11.90
CA ASP A 109 13.07 17.37 12.43
C ASP A 109 13.24 15.84 12.45
N SER A 110 12.15 15.09 12.53
CA SER A 110 12.16 13.63 12.56
C SER A 110 12.29 12.99 11.17
N VAL A 111 11.93 13.71 10.10
CA VAL A 111 11.78 13.15 8.74
C VAL A 111 12.51 13.95 7.66
N ILE A 112 13.14 15.07 7.99
CA ILE A 112 13.81 15.96 7.04
C ILE A 112 14.83 15.22 6.15
N SER A 113 15.65 14.36 6.75
CA SER A 113 16.67 13.58 6.04
C SER A 113 16.10 12.60 5.01
N ILE A 114 14.83 12.22 5.18
CA ILE A 114 14.10 11.34 4.27
C ILE A 114 13.43 12.14 3.17
N LEU A 115 12.90 13.33 3.48
CA LEU A 115 12.15 14.15 2.51
C LEU A 115 13.06 14.95 1.58
N ASP A 116 14.22 15.41 2.07
CA ASP A 116 15.18 16.22 1.32
C ASP A 116 15.53 15.64 -0.06
N PRO A 117 15.84 14.34 -0.22
CA PRO A 117 16.13 13.75 -1.52
C PRO A 117 15.00 13.90 -2.55
N TYR A 118 13.74 13.80 -2.14
CA TYR A 118 12.59 13.87 -3.07
C TYR A 118 12.37 15.29 -3.58
N ILE A 119 12.60 16.28 -2.72
CA ILE A 119 12.53 17.70 -3.09
C ILE A 119 13.70 18.08 -3.98
N ALA A 120 14.92 17.65 -3.62
CA ALA A 120 16.13 17.93 -4.39
C ALA A 120 16.09 17.32 -5.80
N GLN A 121 15.47 16.14 -5.94
CA GLN A 121 15.28 15.47 -7.23
C GLN A 121 14.10 16.03 -8.05
N ASN A 122 13.31 16.94 -7.46
CA ASN A 122 12.13 17.52 -8.10
C ASN A 122 11.15 16.45 -8.61
N VAL A 123 10.92 15.39 -7.81
CA VAL A 123 9.92 14.38 -8.15
C VAL A 123 8.52 14.90 -7.81
N ASP A 124 7.51 14.30 -8.42
CA ASP A 124 6.12 14.52 -8.05
C ASP A 124 5.77 13.85 -6.70
N PHE A 125 4.75 14.37 -6.04
CA PHE A 125 4.32 13.90 -4.73
C PHE A 125 3.84 12.45 -4.76
N GLY A 126 3.19 12.01 -5.85
CA GLY A 126 2.75 10.62 -5.99
C GLY A 126 3.94 9.66 -5.96
N THR A 127 5.04 10.00 -6.65
CA THR A 127 6.26 9.20 -6.64
C THR A 127 6.87 9.15 -5.25
N ALA A 128 6.98 10.29 -4.55
CA ALA A 128 7.46 10.31 -3.18
C ALA A 128 6.55 9.49 -2.23
N TYR A 129 5.24 9.65 -2.37
CA TYR A 129 4.23 8.97 -1.58
C TYR A 129 4.32 7.45 -1.73
N ALA A 130 4.45 6.94 -2.95
CA ALA A 130 4.57 5.51 -3.23
C ALA A 130 5.79 4.87 -2.54
N TYR A 131 6.92 5.57 -2.51
CA TYR A 131 8.15 5.06 -1.87
C TYR A 131 8.09 5.15 -0.35
N LEU A 132 7.47 6.19 0.19
CA LEU A 132 7.48 6.48 1.64
C LEU A 132 6.37 5.77 2.40
N ARG A 133 5.16 5.67 1.82
CA ARG A 133 3.96 5.13 2.46
C ARG A 133 4.19 3.75 3.11
N PRO A 134 4.80 2.74 2.45
CA PRO A 134 4.94 1.40 3.03
C PRO A 134 5.85 1.31 4.27
N TYR A 135 6.59 2.37 4.59
CA TYR A 135 7.58 2.41 5.67
C TYR A 135 7.41 3.63 6.58
N TRP A 136 6.29 4.33 6.46
CA TRP A 136 6.07 5.59 7.16
C TRP A 136 5.91 5.42 8.67
N ASP A 137 5.58 4.22 9.13
CA ASP A 137 5.57 3.82 10.54
C ASP A 137 6.97 3.48 11.10
N ASP A 138 7.96 3.25 10.24
CA ASP A 138 9.31 2.81 10.56
C ASP A 138 10.37 3.79 9.99
N ILE A 139 10.14 5.08 10.25
CA ILE A 139 11.02 6.19 9.85
C ILE A 139 12.51 5.91 10.10
N PRO A 140 12.96 5.42 11.28
CA PRO A 140 14.38 5.21 11.55
C PRO A 140 15.06 4.20 10.61
N ASN A 141 14.32 3.20 10.12
CA ASN A 141 14.87 2.16 9.25
C ASN A 141 14.51 2.34 7.78
N MET A 142 13.57 3.23 7.43
CA MET A 142 13.07 3.40 6.06
C MET A 142 14.17 3.57 5.02
N ALA A 143 15.13 4.47 5.24
CA ALA A 143 16.22 4.69 4.29
C ALA A 143 17.14 3.47 4.12
N HIS A 144 17.25 2.61 5.14
CA HIS A 144 17.97 1.35 5.02
C HIS A 144 17.13 0.32 4.24
N ARG A 145 15.84 0.17 4.57
CA ARG A 145 14.92 -0.79 3.93
C ARG A 145 14.77 -0.52 2.43
N LEU A 146 14.58 0.73 2.03
CA LEU A 146 14.49 1.12 0.61
C LEU A 146 15.74 0.69 -0.17
N ARG A 147 16.93 1.02 0.35
CA ARG A 147 18.20 0.65 -0.29
C ARG A 147 18.42 -0.86 -0.34
N THR A 148 18.11 -1.57 0.73
CA THR A 148 18.25 -3.03 0.78
C THR A 148 17.37 -3.69 -0.28
N ARG A 149 16.09 -3.31 -0.36
CA ARG A 149 15.16 -3.89 -1.34
C ARG A 149 15.55 -3.57 -2.79
N GLU A 150 16.01 -2.35 -3.04
CA GLU A 150 16.50 -1.98 -4.37
C GLU A 150 17.70 -2.85 -4.77
N VAL A 151 18.68 -3.04 -3.88
CA VAL A 151 19.85 -3.88 -4.14
C VAL A 151 19.47 -5.35 -4.34
N GLU A 152 18.58 -5.88 -3.50
CA GLU A 152 18.08 -7.25 -3.61
C GLU A 152 17.36 -7.49 -4.94
N ASP A 153 16.51 -6.56 -5.39
CA ASP A 153 15.85 -6.63 -6.70
C ASP A 153 16.87 -6.59 -7.85
N MET A 154 17.87 -5.70 -7.77
CA MET A 154 18.94 -5.64 -8.77
C MET A 154 19.76 -6.94 -8.82
N GLU A 155 20.06 -7.57 -7.69
CA GLU A 155 20.77 -8.84 -7.61
C GLU A 155 19.91 -10.00 -8.15
N MET A 156 18.65 -10.09 -7.72
CA MET A 156 17.69 -11.06 -8.22
C MET A 156 17.56 -10.99 -9.74
N ARG A 157 17.38 -9.79 -10.31
CA ARG A 157 17.25 -9.61 -11.77
C ARG A 157 18.54 -9.91 -12.53
N ARG A 158 19.71 -9.66 -11.94
CA ARG A 158 21.01 -10.03 -12.53
C ARG A 158 21.17 -11.54 -12.57
N ASN A 159 20.81 -12.22 -11.48
CA ASN A 159 20.91 -13.67 -11.35
C ASN A 159 19.83 -14.40 -12.17
N ALA A 160 18.68 -13.75 -12.43
CA ALA A 160 17.63 -14.23 -13.33
C ALA A 160 18.11 -14.47 -14.76
N LEU A 161 19.21 -13.84 -15.18
CA LEU A 161 19.72 -13.91 -16.54
C LEU A 161 20.87 -14.92 -16.65
N THR A 162 20.71 -15.95 -17.48
CA THR A 162 21.78 -16.85 -17.91
C THR A 162 21.94 -16.75 -19.43
N ASP A 163 23.13 -16.38 -19.89
CA ASP A 163 23.43 -16.19 -21.33
C ASP A 163 22.45 -15.25 -22.07
N GLY A 164 21.92 -14.24 -21.36
CA GLY A 164 20.94 -13.30 -21.90
C GLY A 164 19.49 -13.78 -21.91
N TRP A 165 19.22 -14.98 -21.39
CA TRP A 165 17.88 -15.54 -21.23
C TRP A 165 17.43 -15.45 -19.79
N ILE A 166 16.14 -15.20 -19.59
CA ILE A 166 15.52 -15.34 -18.26
C ILE A 166 15.45 -16.84 -17.95
N ALA A 167 16.36 -17.31 -17.10
CA ALA A 167 16.51 -18.72 -16.74
C ALA A 167 15.66 -19.11 -15.52
N HIS A 168 15.29 -18.12 -14.70
CA HIS A 168 14.41 -18.31 -13.55
C HIS A 168 12.98 -17.92 -13.92
N ARG A 169 12.01 -18.80 -13.59
CA ARG A 169 10.59 -18.55 -13.87
C ARG A 169 9.95 -17.59 -12.86
N ASP A 170 10.50 -17.54 -11.66
CA ASP A 170 9.99 -16.76 -10.55
C ASP A 170 10.70 -15.40 -10.53
N VAL A 171 10.35 -14.56 -11.51
CA VAL A 171 10.85 -13.18 -11.63
C VAL A 171 9.68 -12.25 -11.53
N ASP A 172 9.67 -11.45 -10.47
CA ASP A 172 8.62 -10.48 -10.24
C ASP A 172 8.58 -9.43 -11.35
N PRO A 173 7.39 -8.84 -11.61
CA PRO A 173 7.25 -7.71 -12.52
C PRO A 173 8.31 -6.65 -12.29
N ARG A 174 8.70 -5.92 -13.34
CA ARG A 174 9.65 -4.80 -13.18
C ARG A 174 8.99 -3.60 -12.53
N ARG A 175 7.73 -3.37 -12.89
CA ARG A 175 6.94 -2.23 -12.44
C ARG A 175 5.55 -2.70 -12.06
N VAL A 176 4.92 -1.93 -11.19
CA VAL A 176 3.49 -2.04 -10.89
C VAL A 176 2.91 -0.63 -10.82
N TRP A 177 1.60 -0.54 -10.91
CA TRP A 177 0.85 0.67 -10.60
C TRP A 177 0.42 0.64 -9.13
N ASP A 178 0.97 1.57 -8.34
CA ASP A 178 0.46 1.89 -7.00
C ASP A 178 -0.83 2.71 -7.17
N LEU A 179 -1.97 2.11 -6.80
CA LEU A 179 -3.29 2.72 -6.94
C LEU A 179 -3.53 3.78 -5.86
N HIS A 180 -2.88 3.68 -4.70
CA HIS A 180 -3.00 4.69 -3.64
C HIS A 180 -2.25 5.97 -4.04
N ALA A 181 -1.05 5.83 -4.61
CA ALA A 181 -0.21 6.93 -5.06
C ALA A 181 -0.50 7.44 -6.49
N ASN A 182 -1.26 6.67 -7.27
CA ASN A 182 -1.46 6.85 -8.71
C ASN A 182 -0.15 6.94 -9.52
N ARG A 183 0.80 6.03 -9.25
CA ARG A 183 2.10 6.00 -9.93
C ARG A 183 2.57 4.61 -10.30
N VAL A 184 3.23 4.52 -11.44
CA VAL A 184 4.01 3.33 -11.80
C VAL A 184 5.34 3.39 -11.06
N VAL A 185 5.59 2.38 -10.22
CA VAL A 185 6.81 2.26 -9.41
C VAL A 185 7.47 0.91 -9.62
N PRO A 186 8.78 0.77 -9.31
CA PRO A 186 9.44 -0.53 -9.30
C PRO A 186 8.77 -1.51 -8.34
N TYR A 187 8.75 -2.80 -8.70
CA TYR A 187 8.09 -3.83 -7.89
C TYR A 187 8.64 -3.96 -6.46
N TRP A 188 9.92 -3.66 -6.25
CA TRP A 188 10.55 -3.77 -4.93
C TRP A 188 10.02 -2.77 -3.89
N VAL A 189 9.27 -1.74 -4.32
CA VAL A 189 8.64 -0.75 -3.44
C VAL A 189 7.43 -1.33 -2.67
N LEU A 190 6.84 -2.42 -3.15
CA LEU A 190 5.51 -2.89 -2.76
C LEU A 190 5.39 -3.29 -1.29
N GLY A 191 4.24 -2.96 -0.70
CA GLY A 191 3.80 -3.50 0.60
C GLY A 191 3.05 -4.84 0.51
N SER A 192 2.44 -5.15 -0.65
CA SER A 192 1.54 -6.30 -0.84
C SER A 192 1.57 -6.81 -2.29
N GLU A 193 0.97 -7.99 -2.55
CA GLU A 193 0.97 -8.60 -3.88
C GLU A 193 0.04 -7.86 -4.86
N PRO A 194 0.49 -7.54 -6.10
CA PRO A 194 -0.31 -6.77 -7.04
C PRO A 194 -1.40 -7.62 -7.71
N TRP A 195 -2.51 -6.97 -8.03
CA TRP A 195 -3.58 -7.58 -8.81
C TRP A 195 -3.26 -7.53 -10.31
N GLY A 196 -3.54 -8.60 -11.05
CA GLY A 196 -3.36 -8.62 -12.49
C GLY A 196 -4.55 -8.00 -13.23
N ILE A 197 -4.29 -6.98 -14.05
CA ILE A 197 -5.26 -6.42 -15.00
C ILE A 197 -4.65 -6.51 -16.39
N SER A 198 -5.42 -7.01 -17.35
CA SER A 198 -5.06 -6.90 -18.76
C SER A 198 -6.14 -6.13 -19.48
N HIS A 199 -5.73 -5.22 -20.36
CA HIS A 199 -6.66 -4.56 -21.27
C HIS A 199 -6.86 -5.43 -22.52
N ALA A 200 -8.06 -5.39 -23.10
CA ALA A 200 -8.30 -6.02 -24.39
C ALA A 200 -7.71 -5.14 -25.51
N TRP A 201 -6.98 -5.75 -26.43
CA TRP A 201 -6.54 -5.10 -27.66
C TRP A 201 -7.75 -4.68 -28.49
N VAL A 202 -7.74 -3.42 -28.93
CA VAL A 202 -8.78 -2.85 -29.81
C VAL A 202 -8.19 -2.54 -31.18
N ASP A 203 -9.06 -2.37 -32.19
CA ASP A 203 -8.63 -1.90 -33.51
C ASP A 203 -7.89 -0.56 -33.39
N GLU A 204 -6.92 -0.32 -34.26
CA GLU A 204 -6.11 0.91 -34.24
C GLU A 204 -6.98 2.17 -34.30
N ARG A 205 -8.12 2.12 -35.00
CA ARG A 205 -9.06 3.24 -35.09
C ARG A 205 -9.75 3.54 -33.77
N ASP A 206 -9.81 2.58 -32.87
CA ASP A 206 -10.42 2.68 -31.55
C ASP A 206 -9.38 2.75 -30.43
N CYS A 207 -8.09 2.76 -30.78
CA CYS A 207 -6.97 2.97 -29.87
C CYS A 207 -6.52 4.43 -29.90
N ILE A 208 -6.20 4.99 -28.74
CA ILE A 208 -5.58 6.31 -28.57
C ILE A 208 -4.31 6.18 -27.74
N ASN A 209 -3.30 6.95 -28.10
CA ASN A 209 -2.04 7.02 -27.35
C ASN A 209 -2.09 8.22 -26.41
N VAL A 210 -2.05 7.97 -25.11
CA VAL A 210 -2.18 9.01 -24.08
C VAL A 210 -0.89 9.11 -23.27
N MET A 211 -0.36 10.33 -23.15
CA MET A 211 0.72 10.64 -22.20
C MET A 211 0.07 11.00 -20.87
N MET A 212 0.49 10.38 -19.76
CA MET A 212 -0.05 10.69 -18.44
C MET A 212 1.06 10.77 -17.38
N PRO A 213 0.89 11.57 -16.34
CA PRO A 213 1.82 11.61 -15.20
C PRO A 213 1.98 10.27 -14.47
N ILE A 214 1.00 9.36 -14.57
CA ILE A 214 1.00 8.03 -13.93
C ILE A 214 2.30 7.26 -14.19
N ASN A 215 2.85 7.33 -15.40
CA ASN A 215 4.13 6.71 -15.77
C ASN A 215 5.26 7.73 -15.95
N GLY A 216 5.19 8.87 -15.27
CA GLY A 216 6.18 9.95 -15.40
C GLY A 216 6.21 10.60 -16.78
N CYS A 217 5.16 10.44 -17.60
CA CYS A 217 5.15 10.84 -19.00
C CYS A 217 6.34 10.25 -19.80
N GLU A 218 6.84 9.08 -19.44
CA GLU A 218 7.98 8.46 -20.12
C GLU A 218 7.61 7.84 -21.48
N TRP A 219 6.40 7.30 -21.60
CA TRP A 219 5.89 6.72 -22.86
C TRP A 219 4.39 6.93 -23.04
N PRO A 220 3.89 6.97 -24.29
CA PRO A 220 2.47 6.98 -24.56
C PRO A 220 1.86 5.60 -24.31
N MET A 221 0.70 5.58 -23.66
CA MET A 221 -0.05 4.37 -23.38
C MET A 221 -1.16 4.16 -24.41
N PRO A 222 -1.19 2.99 -25.09
CA PRO A 222 -2.28 2.65 -25.99
C PRO A 222 -3.52 2.28 -25.17
N MET A 223 -4.59 3.05 -25.30
CA MET A 223 -5.84 2.88 -24.55
C MET A 223 -7.04 2.84 -25.49
N PRO A 224 -8.08 2.04 -25.21
CA PRO A 224 -9.35 2.15 -25.90
C PRO A 224 -9.95 3.56 -25.77
N LYS A 225 -10.57 4.07 -26.83
CA LYS A 225 -11.32 5.32 -26.78
C LYS A 225 -12.40 5.27 -25.69
N GLY A 226 -12.43 6.30 -24.86
CA GLY A 226 -13.37 6.40 -23.74
C GLY A 226 -12.97 5.63 -22.48
N ALA A 227 -11.88 4.86 -22.50
CA ALA A 227 -11.28 4.34 -21.28
C ALA A 227 -10.53 5.45 -20.54
N ASN A 228 -10.61 5.44 -19.21
CA ASN A 228 -9.93 6.39 -18.33
C ASN A 228 -9.30 5.63 -17.16
N LEU A 229 -7.99 5.82 -16.96
CA LEU A 229 -7.25 5.11 -15.91
C LEU A 229 -7.69 5.54 -14.51
N ASP A 230 -8.03 6.80 -14.28
CA ASP A 230 -8.51 7.22 -12.96
C ASP A 230 -9.87 6.59 -12.60
N LEU A 231 -10.77 6.38 -13.58
CA LEU A 231 -12.00 5.60 -13.33
C LEU A 231 -11.69 4.14 -12.97
N ILE A 232 -10.78 3.50 -13.73
CA ILE A 232 -10.34 2.12 -13.46
C ILE A 232 -9.70 2.05 -12.07
N ARG A 233 -8.89 3.04 -11.70
CA ARG A 233 -8.27 3.16 -10.38
C ARG A 233 -9.32 3.20 -9.28
N ILE A 234 -10.33 4.07 -9.38
CA ILE A 234 -11.43 4.15 -8.40
C ILE A 234 -12.14 2.79 -8.27
N GLU A 235 -12.40 2.10 -9.38
CA GLU A 235 -13.01 0.76 -9.35
C GLU A 235 -12.13 -0.27 -8.65
N MET A 236 -10.84 -0.32 -8.96
CA MET A 236 -9.89 -1.25 -8.36
C MET A 236 -9.72 -1.00 -6.86
N LEU A 237 -9.65 0.26 -6.44
CA LEU A 237 -9.63 0.66 -5.03
C LEU A 237 -10.90 0.17 -4.31
N ASN A 238 -12.07 0.29 -4.93
CA ASN A 238 -13.34 -0.24 -4.42
C ASN A 238 -13.41 -1.79 -4.39
N TRP A 239 -12.46 -2.48 -5.02
CA TRP A 239 -12.28 -3.94 -4.88
C TRP A 239 -11.23 -4.31 -3.84
N GLY A 240 -10.54 -3.32 -3.25
CA GLY A 240 -9.50 -3.52 -2.25
C GLY A 240 -8.11 -3.72 -2.83
N ALA A 241 -7.90 -3.43 -4.12
CA ALA A 241 -6.57 -3.49 -4.71
C ALA A 241 -5.77 -2.25 -4.32
N GLU A 242 -4.58 -2.47 -3.77
CA GLU A 242 -3.60 -1.42 -3.45
C GLU A 242 -2.59 -1.23 -4.61
N TYR A 243 -2.15 -2.35 -5.19
CA TYR A 243 -1.27 -2.39 -6.35
C TYR A 243 -1.92 -3.17 -7.48
N ALA A 244 -1.68 -2.74 -8.71
CA ALA A 244 -2.08 -3.46 -9.90
C ALA A 244 -0.91 -3.60 -10.88
N TRP A 245 -0.74 -4.77 -11.45
CA TRP A 245 0.02 -4.93 -12.67
C TRP A 245 -0.92 -4.76 -13.85
N LEU A 246 -0.77 -3.65 -14.59
CA LEU A 246 -1.51 -3.38 -15.82
C LEU A 246 -0.53 -3.41 -17.00
N ASP A 247 -0.79 -4.28 -17.97
CA ASP A 247 0.07 -4.50 -19.15
C ASP A 247 0.54 -3.21 -19.85
N VAL A 248 -0.35 -2.26 -20.15
CA VAL A 248 0.00 -0.97 -20.81
C VAL A 248 0.88 -0.06 -19.97
N LEU A 249 0.85 -0.22 -18.64
CA LEU A 249 1.66 0.53 -17.68
C LEU A 249 2.96 -0.21 -17.33
N CYS A 250 2.96 -1.53 -17.29
CA CYS A 250 4.00 -2.27 -16.58
C CYS A 250 4.96 -3.07 -17.48
N LEU A 251 4.62 -3.28 -18.77
CA LEU A 251 5.40 -4.12 -19.69
C LEU A 251 6.60 -3.44 -20.40
N ARG A 252 6.90 -2.17 -20.12
CA ARG A 252 7.91 -1.41 -20.89
C ARG A 252 9.37 -1.69 -20.54
#